data_AF-A0A941JE05-F1
#
_entry.id   AF-A0A941JE05-F1
#
_cell.length_a   1.000
_cell.length_b   1.000
_cell.length_c   1.000
_cell.angle_alpha   90.00
_cell.angle_beta   90.00
_cell.angle_gamma   90.00
#
_symmetry.space_group_name_H-M   'P 1'
#
loop_
_entity.id
_entity.type
_entity.pdbx_description
1 polymer ?
#
loop_
_entity_poly.entity_id
_entity_poly.type
_entity_poly.pdbx_seq_one_letter_code
_entity_poly.pdbx_strand_id
1 'polypeptide(L)'
;QVLFESEIPQKIAVVMAIASDISGIPQDDPALQRCLLSVIAPCLLLQIGRRGVPGPVQAMLRMPAETLVDHLSRFAIAGLEAIGRDYADSAPARRKKK
;
A
#
# COMPACT_ATOMS: atom_id res chain seq x y z
N GLN A 1 20.75 1.60 -20.49
CA GLN A 1 19.66 1.96 -19.54
C GLN A 1 18.58 0.86 -19.57
N VAL A 2 18.94 -0.40 -19.30
CA VAL A 2 18.00 -1.55 -19.36
C VAL A 2 17.61 -2.03 -17.94
N LEU A 3 18.30 -1.53 -16.91
CA LEU A 3 18.15 -1.99 -15.52
C LEU A 3 16.93 -1.38 -14.81
N PHE A 4 16.51 -0.16 -15.17
CA PHE A 4 15.36 0.49 -14.52
C PHE A 4 14.00 -0.08 -14.96
N GLU A 5 13.92 -0.62 -16.18
CA GLU A 5 12.66 -1.13 -16.74
C GLU A 5 12.29 -2.51 -16.17
N SER A 6 13.28 -3.31 -15.76
CA SER A 6 13.06 -4.64 -15.17
C SER A 6 12.88 -4.64 -13.65
N GLU A 7 13.55 -3.74 -12.92
CA GLU A 7 13.56 -3.79 -11.45
C GLU A 7 12.30 -3.22 -10.79
N ILE A 8 11.68 -2.19 -11.38
CA ILE A 8 10.49 -1.55 -10.81
C ILE A 8 9.29 -2.52 -10.81
N PRO A 9 8.97 -3.24 -11.91
CA PRO A 9 7.91 -4.24 -11.90
C PRO A 9 8.14 -5.36 -10.88
N GLN A 10 9.40 -5.80 -10.72
CA GLN A 10 9.74 -6.85 -9.75
C GLN A 10 9.54 -6.40 -8.30
N LYS A 11 9.93 -5.17 -7.95
CA LYS A 11 9.68 -4.62 -6.60
C LYS A 11 8.19 -4.46 -6.32
N ILE A 12 7.42 -4.01 -7.31
CA ILE A 12 5.97 -3.90 -7.17
C ILE A 12 5.32 -5.27 -6.98
N ALA A 13 5.78 -6.30 -7.71
CA ALA A 13 5.28 -7.67 -7.56
C ALA A 13 5.50 -8.21 -6.14
N VAL A 14 6.66 -7.94 -5.53
CA VAL A 14 6.95 -8.33 -4.13
C VAL A 14 6.00 -7.62 -3.16
N VAL A 15 5.78 -6.30 -3.33
CA VAL A 15 4.87 -5.56 -2.45
C VAL A 15 3.43 -6.04 -2.62
N MET A 16 3.01 -6.39 -3.84
CA MET A 16 1.68 -6.98 -4.09
C MET A 16 1.54 -8.35 -3.43
N ALA A 17 2.58 -9.19 -3.44
CA ALA A 17 2.58 -10.46 -2.72
C ALA A 17 2.40 -10.24 -1.21
N ILE A 18 3.19 -9.35 -0.61
CA ILE A 18 3.07 -9.02 0.82
C ILE A 18 1.68 -8.47 1.15
N ALA A 19 1.15 -7.57 0.33
CA ALA A 19 -0.18 -7.00 0.54
C ALA A 19 -1.28 -8.06 0.41
N SER A 20 -1.14 -9.00 -0.53
CA SER A 20 -2.05 -10.14 -0.70
C SER A 20 -2.02 -11.05 0.51
N ASP A 21 -0.82 -11.37 1.01
CA ASP A 21 -0.63 -12.22 2.19
C ASP A 21 -1.24 -11.60 3.46
N ILE A 22 -1.05 -10.28 3.68
CA ILE A 22 -1.57 -9.58 4.86
C ILE A 22 -3.10 -9.42 4.79
N SER A 23 -3.62 -9.03 3.62
CA SER A 23 -5.06 -8.75 3.47
C SER A 23 -5.91 -9.99 3.18
N GLY A 24 -5.31 -11.09 2.73
CA GLY A 24 -6.02 -12.27 2.23
C GLY A 24 -6.73 -12.06 0.89
N ILE A 25 -6.52 -10.92 0.22
CA ILE A 25 -7.14 -10.58 -1.06
C ILE A 25 -6.30 -11.18 -2.21
N PRO A 26 -6.92 -11.87 -3.19
CA PRO A 26 -6.20 -12.40 -4.35
C PRO A 26 -5.45 -11.33 -5.16
N GLN A 27 -4.29 -11.70 -5.73
CA GLN A 27 -3.45 -10.77 -6.49
C GLN A 27 -4.11 -10.15 -7.73
N ASP A 28 -5.07 -10.85 -8.30
CA ASP A 28 -5.87 -10.46 -9.46
C ASP A 28 -7.13 -9.67 -9.10
N ASP A 29 -7.44 -9.51 -7.81
CA ASP A 29 -8.62 -8.76 -7.36
C ASP A 29 -8.34 -7.24 -7.37
N PRO A 30 -9.23 -6.41 -7.99
CA PRO A 30 -9.11 -4.95 -7.98
C PRO A 30 -9.09 -4.30 -6.59
N ALA A 31 -9.56 -4.98 -5.54
CA ALA A 31 -9.43 -4.53 -4.16
C ALA A 31 -7.96 -4.45 -3.72
N LEU A 32 -7.10 -5.38 -4.17
CA LEU A 32 -5.69 -5.36 -3.81
C LEU A 32 -4.95 -4.19 -4.47
N GLN A 33 -5.30 -3.86 -5.72
CA GLN A 33 -4.72 -2.70 -6.40
C GLN A 33 -5.04 -1.38 -5.67
N ARG A 34 -6.27 -1.25 -5.15
CA ARG A 34 -6.67 -0.10 -4.32
C ARG A 34 -5.85 -0.04 -3.03
N CYS A 35 -5.66 -1.18 -2.36
CA CYS A 35 -4.80 -1.27 -1.18
C CYS A 35 -3.36 -0.83 -1.47
N LEU A 36 -2.78 -1.34 -2.57
CA LEU A 36 -1.43 -0.99 -2.99
C LEU A 36 -1.28 0.51 -3.24
N LEU A 37 -2.25 1.13 -3.91
CA LEU A 37 -2.25 2.56 -4.16
C LEU A 37 -2.26 3.35 -2.83
N SER A 38 -3.09 2.95 -1.87
CA SER A 38 -3.15 3.59 -0.55
C SER A 38 -1.85 3.46 0.24
N VAL A 39 -1.13 2.33 0.12
CA VAL A 39 0.17 2.12 0.78
C VAL A 39 1.29 2.95 0.13
N ILE A 40 1.30 3.07 -1.20
CA ILE A 40 2.36 3.78 -1.94
C ILE A 40 2.15 5.31 -1.94
N ALA A 41 0.90 5.77 -1.93
CA ALA A 41 0.54 7.19 -1.98
C ALA A 41 1.29 8.07 -0.95
N PRO A 42 1.39 7.74 0.35
CA PRO A 42 2.15 8.54 1.30
C PRO A 42 3.63 8.64 0.95
N CYS A 43 4.25 7.57 0.42
CA CYS A 43 5.64 7.62 -0.05
C CYS A 43 5.81 8.59 -1.22
N LEU A 44 4.88 8.60 -2.18
CA LEU A 44 4.88 9.57 -3.28
C LEU A 44 4.70 11.00 -2.79
N LEU A 45 3.84 11.20 -1.78
CA LEU A 45 3.61 12.50 -1.17
C LEU A 45 4.89 13.07 -0.53
N LEU A 46 5.68 12.23 0.15
CA LEU A 46 6.98 12.64 0.70
C LEU A 46 7.95 13.10 -0.40
N GLN A 47 7.94 12.45 -1.56
CA GLN A 47 8.76 12.87 -2.72
C GLN A 47 8.34 14.25 -3.24
N ILE A 48 7.06 14.60 -3.18
CA ILE A 48 6.56 15.93 -3.52
C ILE A 48 7.03 16.95 -2.49
N GLY A 49 6.93 16.65 -1.19
CA GLY A 49 7.38 17.54 -0.13
C GLY A 49 8.88 17.87 -0.21
N ARG A 50 9.71 16.92 -0.65
CA ARG A 50 11.15 17.14 -0.89
C ARG A 50 11.44 18.18 -1.98
N ARG A 51 10.47 18.48 -2.86
CA ARG A 51 10.58 19.55 -3.86
C ARG A 51 10.34 20.95 -3.29
N GLY A 52 10.16 21.07 -1.97
CA GLY A 52 10.05 22.36 -1.28
C GLY A 52 8.65 22.99 -1.30
N VAL A 53 7.62 22.24 -1.69
CA VAL A 53 6.23 22.74 -1.70
C VAL A 53 5.76 22.97 -0.26
N PRO A 54 5.36 24.18 0.13
CA PRO A 54 4.82 24.46 1.47
C PRO A 54 3.53 23.65 1.73
N GLY A 55 3.42 23.04 2.90
CA GLY A 55 2.20 22.32 3.29
C GLY A 55 2.42 21.29 4.42
N PRO A 56 1.35 20.57 4.82
CA PRO A 56 1.40 19.58 5.90
C PRO A 56 2.51 18.52 5.73
N VAL A 57 2.85 18.21 4.48
CA VAL A 57 3.93 17.27 4.12
C VAL A 57 5.30 17.75 4.58
N GLN A 58 5.58 19.07 4.59
CA GLN A 58 6.84 19.58 5.11
C GLN A 58 7.00 19.31 6.61
N ALA A 59 5.91 19.36 7.38
CA ALA A 59 5.97 19.03 8.80
C ALA A 59 6.34 17.55 9.01
N MET A 60 5.81 16.65 8.17
CA MET A 60 6.18 15.23 8.20
C MET A 60 7.66 15.02 7.83
N LEU A 61 8.19 15.75 6.85
CA LEU A 61 9.60 15.66 6.44
C LEU A 61 10.60 16.21 7.48
N ARG A 62 10.14 16.98 8.46
CA ARG A 62 10.97 17.43 9.59
C ARG A 62 11.04 16.41 10.72
N MET A 63 10.21 15.37 10.68
CA MET A 63 10.25 14.28 11.67
C MET A 63 11.47 13.39 11.43
N PRO A 64 11.98 12.69 12.46
CA PRO A 64 12.95 11.62 12.28
C PRO A 64 12.42 10.58 11.29
N ALA A 65 13.29 10.09 10.41
CA ALA A 65 12.91 9.16 9.37
C ALA A 65 12.34 7.86 9.95
N GLU A 66 12.92 7.40 11.06
CA GLU A 66 12.52 6.19 11.79
C GLU A 66 11.08 6.29 12.30
N THR A 67 10.71 7.45 12.85
CA THR A 67 9.35 7.72 13.32
C THR A 67 8.34 7.66 12.17
N LEU A 68 8.71 8.23 11.02
CA LEU A 68 7.84 8.25 9.85
C LEU A 68 7.67 6.86 9.24
N VAL A 69 8.76 6.09 9.14
CA VAL A 69 8.73 4.70 8.68
C VAL A 69 7.85 3.85 9.60
N ASP A 70 8.08 3.92 10.92
CA ASP A 70 7.29 3.15 11.90
C ASP A 70 5.79 3.48 11.80
N HIS A 71 5.44 4.76 11.71
CA HIS A 71 4.05 5.18 11.60
C HIS A 71 3.40 4.73 10.28
N LEU A 72 4.05 4.96 9.14
CA LEU A 72 3.52 4.59 7.83
C LEU A 72 3.39 3.07 7.67
N SER A 73 4.36 2.29 8.17
CA SER A 73 4.32 0.83 8.16
C SER A 73 3.16 0.30 9.01
N ARG A 74 2.99 0.80 10.24
CA ARG A 74 1.86 0.40 11.10
C ARG A 74 0.51 0.76 10.48
N PHE A 75 0.40 1.96 9.92
CA PHE A 75 -0.82 2.41 9.24
C PHE A 75 -1.16 1.52 8.03
N ALA A 76 -0.16 1.20 7.20
CA ALA A 76 -0.32 0.33 6.04
C ALA A 76 -0.80 -1.08 6.44
N ILE A 77 -0.15 -1.70 7.43
CA ILE A 77 -0.51 -3.05 7.90
C ILE A 77 -1.93 -3.07 8.48
N ALA A 78 -2.25 -2.14 9.40
CA ALA A 78 -3.58 -2.08 10.01
C ALA A 78 -4.68 -1.82 8.97
N GLY A 79 -4.40 -0.98 7.97
CA GLY A 79 -5.31 -0.73 6.86
C GLY A 79 -5.54 -1.98 5.99
N LEU A 80 -4.46 -2.70 5.65
CA LEU A 80 -4.55 -3.95 4.87
C LEU A 80 -5.37 -5.02 5.60
N GLU A 81 -5.13 -5.20 6.90
CA GLU A 81 -5.90 -6.14 7.73
C GLU A 81 -7.38 -5.75 7.81
N ALA A 82 -7.68 -4.45 7.94
CA ALA A 82 -9.06 -3.96 7.99
C ALA A 82 -9.81 -4.21 6.69
N ILE A 83 -9.20 -3.85 5.55
CA ILE A 83 -9.82 -4.09 4.24
C ILE A 83 -9.93 -5.58 3.95
N GLY A 84 -8.98 -6.40 4.42
CA GLY A 84 -9.05 -7.86 4.34
C GLY A 84 -10.27 -8.44 5.05
N ARG A 85 -10.57 -7.97 6.27
CA ARG A 85 -11.80 -8.34 6.99
C ARG A 85 -13.06 -7.92 6.24
N ASP A 86 -13.13 -6.66 5.81
CA ASP A 86 -14.27 -6.15 5.05
C ASP A 86 -14.48 -6.92 3.74
N TYR A 87 -13.38 -7.32 3.08
CA TYR A 87 -13.41 -8.14 1.87
C TYR A 87 -13.94 -9.54 2.15
N ALA A 88 -13.49 -10.20 3.23
CA ALA A 88 -13.98 -11.51 3.63
C ALA A 88 -15.47 -11.49 4.02
N ASP A 89 -15.92 -10.43 4.69
CA ASP A 89 -17.32 -10.25 5.08
C ASP A 89 -18.22 -9.88 3.90
N SER A 90 -17.67 -9.16 2.92
CA SER A 90 -18.35 -8.80 1.66
C SER A 90 -18.25 -9.92 0.60
N ALA A 91 -17.32 -10.87 0.75
CA ALA A 91 -17.17 -12.01 -0.14
C ALA A 91 -18.45 -12.86 -0.03
N PRO A 92 -19.28 -12.90 -1.08
CA PRO A 92 -20.65 -13.33 -0.91
C PRO A 92 -20.72 -14.83 -0.63
N ALA A 93 -21.82 -15.24 0.00
CA ALA A 93 -22.41 -16.58 0.00
C ALA A 93 -22.73 -17.12 -1.43
N ARG A 94 -21.86 -16.87 -2.42
CA ARG A 94 -22.03 -17.03 -3.87
C ARG A 94 -21.52 -18.36 -4.41
N ARG A 95 -21.15 -19.30 -3.53
CA ARG A 95 -20.88 -20.72 -3.84
C ARG A 95 -21.87 -21.67 -3.14
N LYS A 96 -23.14 -21.28 -2.98
CA LYS A 96 -24.23 -22.23 -2.62
C LYS A 96 -25.54 -21.91 -3.36
N LYS A 97 -25.55 -22.05 -4.68
CA LYS A 97 -26.73 -22.42 -5.50
C LYS A 97 -26.16 -23.24 -6.66
N LYS A 98 -26.10 -24.56 -6.48
CA LYS A 98 -27.04 -25.58 -6.99
C LYS A 98 -26.89 -25.78 -8.48
#